data_AF-A0A2D7WT36-F1
#
_entry.id   AF-A0A2D7WT36-F1
#
_cell.length_a   1.000
_cell.length_b   1.000
_cell.length_c   1.000
_cell.angle_alpha   90.00
_cell.angle_beta   90.00
_cell.angle_gamma   90.00
#
_symmetry.space_group_name_H-M   'P 1'
#
loop_
_entity.id
_entity.type
_entity.pdbx_description
1 polymer ?
#
loop_
_entity_poly.entity_id
_entity_poly.type
_entity_poly.pdbx_seq_one_letter_code
_entity_poly.pdbx_strand_id
1 'polypeptide(L)'
;MVRILKSLRQLAVIFILAAPVAVAAQDPPPAASEDSDWTRVVRSSPYWVSQGVFENILTIRRWVLKESGYCASAERHVLYDMRGRFLAWISDGEDREATQRLLNTTRKSLYENDKVEDWVAGETGQTGYPFALSCDQPHVNVDEAVARYLGTLPADRIWGAWDDLNFADSSAPESLHDALIYVYEHRSSQNRLTLPQALPRYLAGQILIESGAQARAHSRANARGILQLSPAALSDCQIAPNNFWHRLAQIDCALRLMNQNARNLAPVFQQRFGHLPEAKRDRLFTLLLVQAYHGGAGRVQALLDDPVLAQPAEYFAANHERFTAGDIAFGLIFHNLGRDRLGLASLYYVADVQLATEALCRTAKLKSTEFCEWKYSTN
;
A
#
# COMPACT_ATOMS: atom_id res chain seq x y z
N MET A 1 -26.86 32.78 -13.47
CA MET A 1 -26.17 32.57 -12.18
C MET A 1 -27.16 31.85 -11.28
N VAL A 2 -26.99 30.63 -10.80
CA VAL A 2 -25.84 29.78 -10.49
C VAL A 2 -26.26 28.33 -10.79
N ARG A 3 -25.43 27.57 -11.53
CA ARG A 3 -25.65 26.13 -11.80
C ARG A 3 -25.16 25.33 -10.60
N ILE A 4 -26.08 24.66 -9.92
CA ILE A 4 -25.77 23.62 -8.94
C ILE A 4 -25.68 22.29 -9.72
N LEU A 5 -24.46 21.86 -10.02
CA LEU A 5 -24.15 20.50 -10.45
C LEU A 5 -23.17 19.94 -9.42
N LYS A 6 -23.72 19.36 -8.34
CA LYS A 6 -22.94 18.47 -7.47
C LYS A 6 -22.72 17.18 -8.25
N SER A 7 -21.47 16.93 -8.56
CA SER A 7 -20.95 15.74 -9.25
C SER A 7 -21.34 14.46 -8.50
N LEU A 8 -21.98 13.54 -9.23
CA LEU A 8 -22.35 12.17 -8.82
C LEU A 8 -21.15 11.20 -8.78
N ARG A 9 -19.91 11.68 -8.66
CA ARG A 9 -18.67 10.88 -8.74
C ARG A 9 -18.26 10.27 -7.38
N GLN A 10 -19.17 9.61 -6.67
CA GLN A 10 -18.83 8.79 -5.51
C GLN A 10 -19.36 7.36 -5.70
N LEU A 11 -18.65 6.59 -6.53
CA LEU A 11 -18.76 5.13 -6.57
C LEU A 11 -17.33 4.61 -6.46
N ALA A 12 -16.94 4.25 -5.25
CA ALA A 12 -15.60 3.79 -4.92
C ALA A 12 -15.25 2.52 -5.72
N VAL A 13 -14.16 2.58 -6.48
CA VAL A 13 -13.57 1.43 -7.17
C VAL A 13 -12.31 1.05 -6.42
N ILE A 14 -12.46 0.23 -5.38
CA ILE A 14 -11.34 -0.42 -4.72
C ILE A 14 -11.11 -1.75 -5.46
N PHE A 15 -10.03 -1.83 -6.24
CA PHE A 15 -9.51 -3.09 -6.75
C PHE A 15 -8.66 -3.75 -5.65
N ILE A 16 -9.28 -4.59 -4.83
CA ILE A 16 -8.56 -5.61 -4.05
C ILE A 16 -8.77 -6.93 -4.80
N LEU A 17 -7.69 -7.49 -5.35
CA LEU A 17 -7.70 -8.81 -5.97
C LEU A 17 -7.73 -9.88 -4.88
N ALA A 18 -8.93 -10.24 -4.43
CA ALA A 18 -9.18 -11.45 -3.66
C ALA A 18 -10.34 -12.21 -4.30
N ALA A 19 -10.03 -13.09 -5.25
CA ALA A 19 -10.98 -14.06 -5.77
C ALA A 19 -11.09 -15.25 -4.79
N PRO A 20 -12.30 -15.82 -4.61
CA PRO A 20 -12.49 -17.04 -3.84
C PRO A 20 -11.88 -18.23 -4.59
N VAL A 21 -11.37 -19.20 -3.84
CA VAL A 21 -10.92 -20.48 -4.40
C VAL A 21 -12.15 -21.28 -4.82
N ALA A 22 -12.45 -21.26 -6.12
CA ALA A 22 -13.22 -22.30 -6.79
C ALA A 22 -12.34 -22.83 -7.93
N VAL A 23 -11.84 -24.06 -7.76
CA VAL A 23 -11.04 -24.76 -8.76
C VAL A 23 -11.98 -25.21 -9.89
N ALA A 24 -12.08 -24.41 -10.93
CA ALA A 24 -12.50 -24.87 -12.24
C ALA A 24 -11.26 -24.78 -13.14
N ALA A 25 -10.83 -25.92 -13.68
CA ALA A 25 -9.72 -25.98 -14.64
C ALA A 25 -10.09 -25.14 -15.86
N GLN A 26 -9.47 -23.96 -15.99
CA GLN A 26 -9.45 -23.19 -17.22
C GLN A 26 -8.15 -23.51 -17.92
N ASP A 27 -8.24 -23.83 -19.21
CA ASP A 27 -7.09 -24.05 -20.07
C ASP A 27 -6.13 -22.85 -19.97
N PRO A 28 -4.81 -23.11 -19.91
CA PRO A 28 -3.84 -22.03 -19.79
C PRO A 28 -3.96 -21.10 -21.01
N PRO A 29 -3.98 -19.77 -20.81
CA PRO A 29 -3.97 -18.84 -21.93
C PRO A 29 -2.70 -19.08 -22.78
N PRO A 30 -2.78 -18.87 -24.11
CA PRO A 30 -1.63 -19.07 -24.99
C PRO A 30 -0.46 -18.23 -24.49
N ALA A 31 0.73 -18.85 -24.45
CA ALA A 31 1.95 -18.19 -24.01
C ALA A 31 2.19 -16.94 -24.87
N ALA A 32 2.15 -15.76 -24.25
CA ALA A 32 2.60 -14.53 -24.87
C ALA A 32 4.09 -14.68 -25.21
N SER A 33 4.50 -14.22 -26.39
CA SER A 33 5.91 -14.22 -26.80
C SER A 33 6.77 -13.54 -25.74
N GLU A 34 7.80 -14.22 -25.22
CA GLU A 34 8.66 -13.73 -24.13
C GLU A 34 9.33 -12.36 -24.41
N ASP A 35 9.46 -11.98 -25.70
CA ASP A 35 10.16 -10.76 -26.11
C ASP A 35 9.38 -9.45 -25.87
N SER A 36 8.05 -9.49 -25.74
CA SER A 36 7.18 -8.30 -25.65
C SER A 36 6.54 -8.06 -24.28
N ASP A 37 6.97 -8.77 -23.24
CA ASP A 37 6.39 -8.64 -21.91
C ASP A 37 7.18 -7.65 -21.02
N TRP A 38 6.49 -6.70 -20.39
CA TRP A 38 7.07 -5.77 -19.41
C TRP A 38 7.68 -6.52 -18.20
N THR A 39 7.21 -7.73 -17.90
CA THR A 39 7.82 -8.54 -16.84
C THR A 39 9.26 -8.96 -17.17
N ARG A 40 9.62 -9.05 -18.47
CA ARG A 40 11.01 -9.29 -18.89
C ARG A 40 11.93 -8.17 -18.41
N VAL A 41 11.53 -6.91 -18.62
CA VAL A 41 12.29 -5.71 -18.20
C VAL A 41 12.58 -5.75 -16.69
N VAL A 42 11.58 -6.17 -15.90
CA VAL A 42 11.73 -6.30 -14.45
C VAL A 42 12.65 -7.46 -14.09
N ARG A 43 12.42 -8.65 -14.66
CA ARG A 43 13.13 -9.89 -14.31
C ARG A 43 14.59 -9.90 -14.76
N SER A 44 14.92 -9.18 -15.83
CA SER A 44 16.30 -9.01 -16.28
C SER A 44 17.03 -7.87 -15.55
N SER A 45 16.31 -7.04 -14.78
CA SER A 45 16.93 -5.93 -14.09
C SER A 45 17.82 -6.43 -12.95
N PRO A 46 19.08 -5.97 -12.86
CA PRO A 46 19.96 -6.42 -11.80
C PRO A 46 19.55 -5.79 -10.47
N TYR A 47 19.63 -6.55 -9.37
CA TYR A 47 19.10 -6.13 -8.07
C TYR A 47 19.66 -4.80 -7.54
N TRP A 48 20.85 -4.38 -7.97
CA TRP A 48 21.43 -3.09 -7.59
C TRP A 48 20.62 -1.87 -8.07
N VAL A 49 19.74 -2.02 -9.08
CA VAL A 49 18.88 -0.92 -9.54
C VAL A 49 17.90 -0.44 -8.48
N SER A 50 17.64 -1.27 -7.45
CA SER A 50 16.77 -0.93 -6.32
C SER A 50 17.38 0.10 -5.35
N GLN A 51 18.63 0.51 -5.55
CA GLN A 51 19.27 1.52 -4.69
C GLN A 51 18.61 2.91 -4.88
N GLY A 52 18.01 3.43 -3.81
CA GLY A 52 17.31 4.72 -3.80
C GLY A 52 15.94 4.71 -4.48
N VAL A 53 15.45 3.54 -4.89
CA VAL A 53 14.20 3.38 -5.63
C VAL A 53 13.01 3.80 -4.78
N PHE A 54 13.04 3.50 -3.48
CA PHE A 54 11.90 3.74 -2.61
C PHE A 54 11.59 5.24 -2.48
N GLU A 55 12.62 6.07 -2.32
CA GLU A 55 12.47 7.54 -2.26
C GLU A 55 12.00 8.14 -3.59
N ASN A 56 12.49 7.60 -4.71
CA ASN A 56 12.04 8.05 -6.03
C ASN A 56 10.54 7.74 -6.22
N ILE A 57 10.10 6.54 -5.82
CA ILE A 57 8.70 6.16 -5.89
C ILE A 57 7.84 6.95 -4.91
N LEU A 58 8.31 7.20 -3.68
CA LEU A 58 7.61 8.09 -2.74
C LEU A 58 7.40 9.48 -3.35
N THR A 59 8.36 9.99 -4.12
CA THR A 59 8.21 11.28 -4.81
C THR A 59 7.11 11.24 -5.86
N ILE A 60 7.11 10.22 -6.73
CA ILE A 60 6.08 10.05 -7.77
C ILE A 60 4.70 9.85 -7.15
N ARG A 61 4.58 8.94 -6.17
CA ARG A 61 3.32 8.65 -5.49
C ARG A 61 2.81 9.86 -4.71
N ARG A 62 3.69 10.71 -4.17
CA ARG A 62 3.31 11.97 -3.52
C ARG A 62 2.67 12.95 -4.50
N TRP A 63 3.16 13.03 -5.73
CA TRP A 63 2.50 13.84 -6.77
C TRP A 63 1.09 13.35 -7.02
N VAL A 64 0.91 12.04 -7.17
CA VAL A 64 -0.39 11.41 -7.43
C VAL A 64 -1.35 11.61 -6.25
N LEU A 65 -0.97 11.19 -5.03
CA LEU A 65 -1.86 11.19 -3.86
C LEU A 65 -2.20 12.59 -3.33
N LYS A 66 -1.40 13.60 -3.65
CA LYS A 66 -1.62 14.99 -3.18
C LYS A 66 -1.96 15.95 -4.30
N GLU A 67 -2.25 15.44 -5.51
CA GLU A 67 -2.54 16.24 -6.70
C GLU A 67 -1.55 17.41 -6.85
N SER A 68 -0.25 17.08 -6.83
CA SER A 68 0.83 18.07 -6.77
C SER A 68 1.92 17.80 -7.81
N GLY A 69 2.82 18.76 -8.02
CA GLY A 69 3.91 18.63 -8.99
C GLY A 69 3.40 18.32 -10.39
N TYR A 70 3.89 17.23 -11.00
CA TYR A 70 3.45 16.81 -12.34
C TYR A 70 2.01 16.30 -12.38
N CYS A 71 1.44 15.93 -11.22
CA CYS A 71 0.02 15.53 -11.07
C CYS A 71 -0.85 16.64 -10.48
N ALA A 72 -0.47 17.92 -10.61
CA ALA A 72 -1.35 19.05 -10.27
C ALA A 72 -2.63 19.13 -11.15
N SER A 73 -2.72 18.31 -12.20
CA SER A 73 -3.94 18.04 -12.95
C SER A 73 -4.18 16.54 -12.95
N ALA A 74 -5.43 16.13 -12.72
CA ALA A 74 -5.86 14.73 -12.76
C ALA A 74 -5.81 14.15 -14.19
N GLU A 75 -5.93 14.99 -15.22
CA GLU A 75 -5.92 14.61 -16.65
C GLU A 75 -4.49 14.41 -17.18
N ARG A 76 -3.66 13.71 -16.40
CA ARG A 76 -2.25 13.48 -16.72
C ARG A 76 -1.81 12.08 -16.37
N HIS A 77 -0.76 11.65 -17.05
CA HIS A 77 0.00 10.45 -16.73
C HIS A 77 1.47 10.79 -16.53
N VAL A 78 2.09 10.24 -15.47
CA VAL A 78 3.52 10.35 -15.21
C VAL A 78 4.23 9.05 -15.59
N LEU A 79 5.36 9.15 -16.29
CA LEU A 79 6.17 8.02 -16.73
C LEU A 79 7.46 7.92 -15.92
N TYR A 80 7.87 6.70 -15.58
CA TYR A 80 9.07 6.46 -14.79
C TYR A 80 9.75 5.11 -15.13
N ASP A 81 11.06 5.02 -14.85
CA ASP A 81 11.87 3.83 -15.16
C ASP A 81 11.91 2.78 -14.04
N MET A 82 12.63 1.67 -14.25
CA MET A 82 12.84 0.63 -13.24
C MET A 82 13.50 1.12 -11.94
N ARG A 83 14.16 2.28 -11.97
CA ARG A 83 14.77 2.93 -10.80
C ARG A 83 13.83 3.90 -10.10
N GLY A 84 12.55 3.92 -10.49
CA GLY A 84 11.56 4.86 -9.97
C GLY A 84 11.79 6.30 -10.42
N ARG A 85 12.73 6.56 -11.35
CA ARG A 85 13.07 7.92 -11.76
C ARG A 85 12.01 8.44 -12.72
N PHE A 86 11.50 9.62 -12.44
CA PHE A 86 10.62 10.35 -13.34
C PHE A 86 11.32 10.60 -14.69
N LEU A 87 10.61 10.32 -15.78
CA LEU A 87 11.11 10.49 -17.15
C LEU A 87 10.36 11.57 -17.92
N ALA A 88 9.03 11.52 -17.87
CA ALA A 88 8.15 12.38 -18.65
C ALA A 88 6.74 12.40 -18.05
N TRP A 89 5.92 13.33 -18.52
CA TRP A 89 4.47 13.32 -18.30
C TRP A 89 3.75 13.60 -19.61
N ILE A 90 2.50 13.14 -19.71
CA ILE A 90 1.60 13.49 -20.80
C ILE A 90 0.26 13.96 -20.24
N SER A 91 -0.48 14.77 -20.99
CA SER A 91 -1.90 14.96 -20.76
C SER A 91 -2.69 13.78 -21.32
N ASP A 92 -3.89 13.57 -20.79
CA ASP A 92 -4.85 12.63 -21.38
C ASP A 92 -5.21 13.08 -22.80
N GLY A 93 -5.41 12.09 -23.67
CA GLY A 93 -6.01 12.31 -24.99
C GLY A 93 -7.53 12.48 -24.89
N GLU A 94 -8.15 12.66 -26.06
CA GLU A 94 -9.62 12.82 -26.16
C GLU A 94 -10.39 11.60 -25.61
N ASP A 95 -9.79 10.43 -25.68
CA ASP A 95 -10.31 9.18 -25.14
C ASP A 95 -9.18 8.26 -24.64
N ARG A 96 -9.55 7.11 -24.09
CA ARG A 96 -8.61 6.13 -23.53
C ARG A 96 -7.65 5.57 -24.59
N GLU A 97 -8.10 5.42 -25.84
CA GLU A 97 -7.25 4.90 -26.91
C GLU A 97 -6.23 5.95 -27.36
N ALA A 98 -6.65 7.21 -27.47
CA ALA A 98 -5.78 8.35 -27.73
C ALA A 98 -4.71 8.48 -26.63
N THR A 99 -5.10 8.40 -25.36
CA THR A 99 -4.15 8.37 -24.23
C THR A 99 -3.17 7.21 -24.37
N GLN A 100 -3.63 6.00 -24.70
CA GLN A 100 -2.74 4.84 -24.88
C GLN A 100 -1.76 5.02 -26.05
N ARG A 101 -2.20 5.59 -27.18
CA ARG A 101 -1.32 5.91 -28.32
C ARG A 101 -0.27 6.96 -27.94
N LEU A 102 -0.65 7.99 -27.18
CA LEU A 102 0.28 8.98 -26.66
C LEU A 102 1.31 8.34 -25.73
N LEU A 103 0.88 7.52 -24.77
CA LEU A 103 1.78 6.80 -23.87
C LEU A 103 2.80 5.96 -24.65
N ASN A 104 2.36 5.18 -25.63
CA ASN A 104 3.26 4.34 -26.42
C ASN A 104 4.22 5.15 -27.30
N THR A 105 3.75 6.26 -27.89
CA THR A 105 4.60 7.20 -28.62
C THR A 105 5.68 7.80 -27.71
N THR A 106 5.31 8.20 -26.50
CA THR A 106 6.25 8.75 -25.51
C THR A 106 7.26 7.69 -25.05
N ARG A 107 6.84 6.45 -24.78
CA ARG A 107 7.75 5.34 -24.41
C ARG A 107 8.78 5.09 -25.50
N LYS A 108 8.33 5.00 -26.75
CA LYS A 108 9.21 4.80 -27.91
C LYS A 108 10.21 5.96 -28.05
N SER A 109 9.73 7.20 -27.91
CA SER A 109 10.58 8.39 -27.96
C SER A 109 11.62 8.41 -26.82
N LEU A 110 11.27 7.98 -25.61
CA LEU A 110 12.22 7.89 -24.50
C LEU A 110 13.33 6.86 -24.79
N TYR A 111 13.00 5.75 -25.44
CA TYR A 111 13.96 4.76 -25.89
C TYR A 111 14.84 5.27 -27.04
N GLU A 112 14.25 5.84 -28.09
CA GLU A 112 14.97 6.40 -29.25
C GLU A 112 15.93 7.55 -28.88
N ASN A 113 15.70 8.21 -27.73
CA ASN A 113 16.54 9.28 -27.20
C ASN A 113 17.47 8.84 -26.06
N ASP A 114 17.73 7.54 -25.94
CA ASP A 114 18.63 6.93 -24.94
C ASP A 114 18.30 7.32 -23.48
N LYS A 115 17.02 7.58 -23.16
CA LYS A 115 16.58 7.86 -21.78
C LYS A 115 16.31 6.57 -21.00
N VAL A 116 16.03 5.48 -21.69
CA VAL A 116 15.82 4.15 -21.14
C VAL A 116 16.41 3.09 -22.07
N GLU A 117 16.82 1.96 -21.50
CA GLU A 117 17.50 0.87 -22.23
C GLU A 117 16.53 -0.05 -22.98
N ASP A 118 15.24 -0.02 -22.64
CA ASP A 118 14.21 -0.86 -23.26
C ASP A 118 12.87 -0.12 -23.24
N TRP A 119 11.93 -0.52 -24.09
CA TRP A 119 10.54 -0.09 -24.03
C TRP A 119 9.60 -1.19 -24.49
N VAL A 120 8.41 -1.20 -23.89
CA VAL A 120 7.34 -2.15 -24.19
C VAL A 120 6.05 -1.36 -24.36
N ALA A 121 5.36 -1.56 -25.47
CA ALA A 121 4.05 -0.97 -25.69
C ALA A 121 3.06 -1.51 -24.64
N GLY A 122 2.25 -0.62 -24.08
CA GLY A 122 1.08 -1.03 -23.28
C GLY A 122 -0.16 -1.12 -24.14
N GLU A 123 -1.17 -1.82 -23.65
CA GLU A 123 -2.51 -1.88 -24.24
C GLU A 123 -3.57 -2.18 -23.17
N THR A 124 -4.82 -2.36 -23.58
CA THR A 124 -5.91 -2.63 -22.63
C THR A 124 -5.65 -3.90 -21.85
N GLY A 125 -5.47 -3.78 -20.54
CA GLY A 125 -5.17 -4.92 -19.67
C GLY A 125 -3.70 -5.36 -19.66
N GLN A 126 -2.83 -4.70 -20.44
CA GLN A 126 -1.40 -5.00 -20.50
C GLN A 126 -0.57 -3.78 -20.13
N THR A 127 0.29 -3.94 -19.13
CA THR A 127 1.25 -2.92 -18.71
C THR A 127 2.33 -2.72 -19.78
N GLY A 128 2.69 -1.46 -20.05
CA GLY A 128 3.84 -1.10 -20.87
C GLY A 128 5.02 -0.56 -20.04
N TYR A 129 6.18 -0.43 -20.68
CA TYR A 129 7.43 0.11 -20.10
C TYR A 129 8.04 1.22 -20.99
N PRO A 130 8.56 2.35 -20.47
CA PRO A 130 8.49 2.81 -19.08
C PRO A 130 7.10 2.80 -18.45
N PHE A 131 7.05 2.57 -17.14
CA PHE A 131 5.78 2.46 -16.39
C PHE A 131 5.07 3.81 -16.39
N ALA A 132 3.74 3.79 -16.39
CA ALA A 132 2.92 5.00 -16.35
C ALA A 132 1.90 4.93 -15.22
N LEU A 133 1.70 6.06 -14.54
CA LEU A 133 0.68 6.23 -13.50
C LEU A 133 -0.26 7.35 -13.90
N SER A 134 -1.57 7.06 -13.89
CA SER A 134 -2.61 8.09 -13.94
C SER A 134 -2.53 8.97 -12.69
N CYS A 135 -2.63 10.28 -12.90
CA CYS A 135 -2.77 11.26 -11.83
C CYS A 135 -4.21 11.28 -11.27
N ASP A 136 -5.22 10.84 -12.03
CA ASP A 136 -6.58 10.64 -11.53
C ASP A 136 -6.65 9.37 -10.66
N GLN A 137 -6.57 9.56 -9.34
CA GLN A 137 -6.80 8.52 -8.33
C GLN A 137 -7.92 8.94 -7.37
N PRO A 138 -9.18 8.94 -7.83
CA PRO A 138 -10.31 9.58 -7.14
C PRO A 138 -10.71 8.88 -5.84
N HIS A 139 -10.07 7.77 -5.51
CA HIS A 139 -10.32 6.98 -4.30
C HIS A 139 -9.50 7.46 -3.10
N VAL A 140 -8.54 8.39 -3.27
CA VAL A 140 -7.69 8.86 -2.17
C VAL A 140 -7.67 10.39 -2.09
N ASN A 141 -8.59 10.96 -1.33
CA ASN A 141 -8.42 12.33 -0.81
C ASN A 141 -7.73 12.25 0.55
N VAL A 142 -6.40 12.39 0.56
CA VAL A 142 -5.58 12.23 1.79
C VAL A 142 -5.98 13.25 2.86
N ASP A 143 -6.25 14.50 2.49
CA ASP A 143 -6.57 15.55 3.46
C ASP A 143 -7.94 15.31 4.12
N GLU A 144 -8.94 14.90 3.34
CA GLU A 144 -10.25 14.52 3.88
C GLU A 144 -10.16 13.26 4.75
N ALA A 145 -9.35 12.28 4.35
CA ALA A 145 -9.12 11.06 5.13
C ALA A 145 -8.43 11.36 6.46
N VAL A 146 -7.43 12.25 6.47
CA VAL A 146 -6.76 12.74 7.69
C VAL A 146 -7.76 13.45 8.60
N ALA A 147 -8.57 14.36 8.05
CA ALA A 147 -9.57 15.10 8.82
C ALA A 147 -10.58 14.16 9.49
N ARG A 148 -11.10 13.18 8.74
CA ARG A 148 -12.01 12.15 9.24
C ARG A 148 -11.36 11.28 10.32
N TYR A 149 -10.14 10.82 10.10
CA TYR A 149 -9.39 10.00 11.07
C TYR A 149 -9.16 10.74 12.40
N LEU A 150 -8.85 12.04 12.34
CA LEU A 150 -8.64 12.88 13.52
C LEU A 150 -9.93 13.39 14.16
N GLY A 151 -11.11 13.06 13.60
CA GLY A 151 -12.40 13.42 14.16
C GLY A 151 -12.65 14.94 14.18
N THR A 152 -12.20 15.64 13.14
CA THR A 152 -12.36 17.11 13.06
C THR A 152 -13.82 17.53 13.07
N LEU A 153 -14.72 16.73 12.49
CA LEU A 153 -16.16 16.89 12.58
C LEU A 153 -16.75 15.98 13.67
N PRO A 154 -17.79 16.42 14.41
CA PRO A 154 -18.45 15.60 15.42
C PRO A 154 -18.97 14.26 14.88
N ALA A 155 -19.44 14.22 13.63
CA ALA A 155 -19.96 13.01 12.99
C ALA A 155 -18.89 11.93 12.72
N ASP A 156 -17.61 12.33 12.67
CA ASP A 156 -16.51 11.40 12.44
C ASP A 156 -16.02 10.75 13.74
N ARG A 157 -16.38 11.32 14.89
CA ARG A 157 -16.01 10.82 16.22
C ARG A 157 -16.77 9.55 16.59
N ILE A 158 -16.21 8.79 17.51
CA ILE A 158 -16.61 7.43 17.81
C ILE A 158 -16.67 7.23 19.32
N TRP A 159 -17.57 6.35 19.75
CA TRP A 159 -17.73 5.90 21.12
C TRP A 159 -18.41 4.52 21.09
N GLY A 160 -18.36 3.79 22.19
CA GLY A 160 -19.06 2.52 22.37
C GLY A 160 -18.16 1.41 22.89
N ALA A 161 -18.71 0.20 22.90
CA ALA A 161 -18.04 -0.97 23.45
C ALA A 161 -17.89 -2.09 22.40
N TRP A 162 -16.86 -2.92 22.56
CA TRP A 162 -16.64 -4.12 21.76
C TRP A 162 -15.89 -5.16 22.58
N ASP A 163 -16.44 -6.37 22.75
CA ASP A 163 -15.85 -7.38 23.63
C ASP A 163 -15.65 -6.81 25.05
N ASP A 164 -14.41 -6.74 25.53
CA ASP A 164 -13.98 -6.12 26.80
C ASP A 164 -13.51 -4.66 26.65
N LEU A 165 -13.58 -4.09 25.44
CA LEU A 165 -13.25 -2.70 25.17
C LEU A 165 -14.44 -1.80 25.52
N ASN A 166 -14.16 -0.69 26.19
CA ASN A 166 -15.12 0.37 26.44
C ASN A 166 -14.47 1.73 26.14
N PHE A 167 -14.81 2.31 25.00
CA PHE A 167 -14.13 3.49 24.44
C PHE A 167 -15.06 4.69 24.39
N ALA A 168 -14.68 5.77 25.07
CA ALA A 168 -15.41 7.03 25.15
C ALA A 168 -16.89 6.86 25.54
N ASP A 169 -17.67 7.95 25.46
CA ASP A 169 -19.11 7.93 25.69
C ASP A 169 -19.85 8.84 24.69
N SER A 170 -21.17 8.71 24.65
CA SER A 170 -22.01 9.47 23.72
C SER A 170 -21.98 10.99 23.93
N SER A 171 -21.65 11.46 25.13
CA SER A 171 -21.53 12.88 25.47
C SER A 171 -20.14 13.45 25.16
N ALA A 172 -19.11 12.60 25.12
CA ALA A 172 -17.73 12.97 24.81
C ALA A 172 -17.09 11.97 23.81
N PRO A 173 -17.57 11.90 22.55
CA PRO A 173 -16.99 10.99 21.57
C PRO A 173 -15.60 11.47 21.12
N GLU A 174 -14.72 10.52 20.81
CA GLU A 174 -13.31 10.76 20.50
C GLU A 174 -12.93 10.36 19.06
N SER A 175 -11.70 10.64 18.64
CA SER A 175 -11.28 10.39 17.26
C SER A 175 -10.96 8.92 16.98
N LEU A 176 -10.88 8.56 15.69
CA LEU A 176 -10.43 7.21 15.30
C LEU A 176 -8.96 6.97 15.66
N HIS A 177 -8.15 8.05 15.69
CA HIS A 177 -6.79 7.99 16.23
C HIS A 177 -6.77 7.52 17.68
N ASP A 178 -7.54 8.18 18.54
CA ASP A 178 -7.57 7.89 19.98
C ASP A 178 -8.09 6.45 20.20
N ALA A 179 -9.07 6.01 19.41
CA ALA A 179 -9.55 4.63 19.43
C ALA A 179 -8.47 3.61 19.02
N LEU A 180 -7.68 3.90 17.98
CA LEU A 180 -6.59 3.01 17.57
C LEU A 180 -5.55 2.85 18.69
N ILE A 181 -5.15 3.95 19.31
CA ILE A 181 -4.17 3.93 20.41
C ILE A 181 -4.74 3.18 21.61
N TYR A 182 -5.98 3.49 22.01
CA TYR A 182 -6.67 2.80 23.10
C TYR A 182 -6.71 1.27 22.90
N VAL A 183 -7.15 0.80 21.73
CA VAL A 183 -7.23 -0.65 21.47
C VAL A 183 -5.83 -1.28 21.46
N TYR A 184 -4.85 -0.62 20.84
CA TYR A 184 -3.47 -1.12 20.84
C TYR A 184 -2.90 -1.25 22.24
N GLU A 185 -3.01 -0.22 23.07
CA GLU A 185 -2.50 -0.21 24.45
C GLU A 185 -3.21 -1.23 25.32
N HIS A 186 -4.55 -1.29 25.24
CA HIS A 186 -5.36 -2.25 25.99
C HIS A 186 -5.00 -3.70 25.64
N ARG A 187 -4.82 -4.00 24.35
CA ARG A 187 -4.42 -5.35 23.91
C ARG A 187 -2.97 -5.67 24.24
N SER A 188 -2.09 -4.67 24.23
CA SER A 188 -0.69 -4.83 24.63
C SER A 188 -0.55 -5.09 26.13
N SER A 189 -1.30 -4.39 26.99
CA SER A 189 -1.29 -4.62 28.45
C SER A 189 -1.81 -6.01 28.85
N GLN A 190 -2.67 -6.59 28.02
CA GLN A 190 -3.14 -7.97 28.15
C GLN A 190 -2.15 -9.02 27.60
N ASN A 191 -0.96 -8.60 27.12
CA ASN A 191 0.01 -9.45 26.42
C ASN A 191 -0.58 -10.18 25.19
N ARG A 192 -1.60 -9.61 24.55
CA ARG A 192 -2.24 -10.20 23.35
C ARG A 192 -1.51 -9.85 22.06
N LEU A 193 -0.64 -8.84 22.09
CA LEU A 193 0.10 -8.34 20.92
C LEU A 193 1.61 -8.38 21.17
N THR A 194 2.35 -8.87 20.19
CA THR A 194 3.81 -8.77 20.11
C THR A 194 4.14 -8.20 18.73
N LEU A 195 4.05 -6.89 18.63
CA LEU A 195 4.12 -6.15 17.36
C LEU A 195 5.23 -5.09 17.42
N PRO A 196 5.83 -4.72 16.28
CA PRO A 196 6.77 -3.61 16.24
C PRO A 196 6.13 -2.33 16.77
N GLN A 197 6.88 -1.56 17.58
CA GLN A 197 6.37 -0.34 18.22
C GLN A 197 5.86 0.70 17.20
N ALA A 198 6.44 0.74 16.00
CA ALA A 198 6.01 1.63 14.93
C ALA A 198 4.70 1.21 14.25
N LEU A 199 4.21 -0.01 14.46
CA LEU A 199 3.10 -0.56 13.69
C LEU A 199 1.80 0.23 13.83
N PRO A 200 1.37 0.73 15.01
CA PRO A 200 0.16 1.56 15.10
C PRO A 200 0.19 2.76 14.15
N ARG A 201 1.37 3.35 13.95
CA ARG A 201 1.57 4.46 13.01
C ARG A 201 1.34 4.04 11.54
N TYR A 202 1.76 2.84 11.16
CA TYR A 202 1.49 2.30 9.81
C TYR A 202 0.05 1.86 9.67
N LEU A 203 -0.56 1.28 10.71
CA LEU A 203 -1.96 0.88 10.69
C LEU A 203 -2.89 2.09 10.52
N ALA A 204 -2.55 3.24 11.12
CA ALA A 204 -3.22 4.51 10.84
C ALA A 204 -3.10 4.91 9.36
N GLY A 205 -1.90 4.82 8.77
CA GLY A 205 -1.69 5.04 7.33
C GLY A 205 -2.53 4.09 6.47
N GLN A 206 -2.63 2.81 6.86
CA GLN A 206 -3.47 1.83 6.18
C GLN A 206 -4.96 2.20 6.27
N ILE A 207 -5.47 2.66 7.41
CA ILE A 207 -6.87 3.12 7.51
C ILE A 207 -7.17 4.23 6.50
N LEU A 208 -6.23 5.17 6.31
CA LEU A 208 -6.35 6.24 5.32
C LEU A 208 -6.36 5.70 3.89
N ILE A 209 -5.46 4.77 3.55
CA ILE A 209 -5.34 4.21 2.19
C ILE A 209 -6.48 3.25 1.85
N GLU A 210 -6.88 2.40 2.79
CA GLU A 210 -7.89 1.35 2.58
C GLU A 210 -9.29 1.94 2.41
N SER A 211 -9.65 2.94 3.22
CA SER A 211 -11.04 3.41 3.32
C SER A 211 -11.20 4.92 3.33
N GLY A 212 -10.11 5.69 3.31
CA GLY A 212 -10.16 7.12 3.64
C GLY A 212 -10.70 7.36 5.05
N ALA A 213 -10.53 6.41 5.98
CA ALA A 213 -11.18 6.39 7.30
C ALA A 213 -12.71 6.34 7.30
N GLN A 214 -13.37 5.98 6.19
CA GLN A 214 -14.83 5.93 6.12
C GLN A 214 -15.39 4.69 6.82
N ALA A 215 -16.32 4.92 7.75
CA ALA A 215 -16.94 3.84 8.54
C ALA A 215 -17.62 2.77 7.69
N ARG A 216 -18.24 3.16 6.56
CA ARG A 216 -19.01 2.27 5.68
C ARG A 216 -18.36 2.05 4.30
N ALA A 217 -17.03 2.13 4.21
CA ALA A 217 -16.30 1.86 2.96
C ALA A 217 -16.48 0.40 2.50
N HIS A 218 -16.89 0.21 1.24
CA HIS A 218 -17.12 -1.11 0.66
C HIS A 218 -16.39 -1.24 -0.67
N SER A 219 -15.54 -2.25 -0.79
CA SER A 219 -14.88 -2.56 -2.06
C SER A 219 -15.71 -3.47 -2.95
N ARG A 220 -15.35 -3.51 -4.24
CA ARG A 220 -15.92 -4.45 -5.21
C ARG A 220 -15.62 -5.91 -4.86
N ALA A 221 -14.52 -6.16 -4.15
CA ALA A 221 -14.15 -7.47 -3.61
C ALA A 221 -14.85 -7.80 -2.28
N ASN A 222 -15.86 -7.01 -1.91
CA ASN A 222 -16.68 -7.18 -0.71
C ASN A 222 -15.90 -7.01 0.61
N ALA A 223 -14.74 -6.36 0.58
CA ALA A 223 -14.02 -5.93 1.77
C ALA A 223 -14.73 -4.73 2.42
N ARG A 224 -14.73 -4.67 3.75
CA ARG A 224 -15.63 -3.80 4.52
C ARG A 224 -14.88 -3.01 5.58
N GLY A 225 -15.35 -1.80 5.80
CA GLY A 225 -15.06 -0.95 6.94
C GLY A 225 -13.77 -0.17 6.77
N ILE A 226 -13.35 0.45 7.87
CA ILE A 226 -12.20 1.35 7.91
C ILE A 226 -10.87 0.68 7.53
N LEU A 227 -10.83 -0.66 7.59
CA LEU A 227 -9.64 -1.48 7.35
C LEU A 227 -9.81 -2.44 6.17
N GLN A 228 -10.92 -2.32 5.42
CA GLN A 228 -11.24 -3.16 4.26
C GLN A 228 -10.99 -4.64 4.52
N LEU A 229 -11.51 -5.16 5.62
CA LEU A 229 -11.40 -6.57 5.96
C LEU A 229 -12.42 -7.39 5.16
N SER A 230 -12.00 -8.54 4.63
CA SER A 230 -12.91 -9.46 3.94
C SER A 230 -13.87 -10.11 4.94
N PRO A 231 -15.05 -10.58 4.49
CA PRO A 231 -15.97 -11.32 5.37
C PRO A 231 -15.33 -12.55 6.02
N ALA A 232 -14.41 -13.22 5.31
CA ALA A 232 -13.65 -14.35 5.84
C ALA A 232 -12.74 -13.90 7.00
N ALA A 233 -11.95 -12.84 6.81
CA ALA A 233 -11.08 -12.30 7.87
C ALA A 233 -11.88 -11.82 9.09
N LEU A 234 -13.02 -11.16 8.87
CA LEU A 234 -13.92 -10.74 9.95
C LEU A 234 -14.51 -11.95 10.69
N SER A 235 -14.85 -13.03 9.97
CA SER A 235 -15.32 -14.28 10.54
C SER A 235 -14.23 -15.00 11.36
N ASP A 236 -12.98 -15.00 10.90
CA ASP A 236 -11.85 -15.57 11.64
C ASP A 236 -11.59 -14.82 12.96
N CYS A 237 -11.91 -13.53 12.98
CA CYS A 237 -11.96 -12.70 14.19
C CYS A 237 -13.23 -12.88 15.02
N GLN A 238 -14.14 -13.78 14.65
CA GLN A 238 -15.42 -14.04 15.31
C GLN A 238 -16.37 -12.82 15.35
N ILE A 239 -16.27 -11.93 14.37
CA ILE A 239 -17.17 -10.78 14.24
C ILE A 239 -18.43 -11.25 13.51
N ALA A 240 -19.60 -11.05 14.11
CA ALA A 240 -20.87 -11.34 13.44
C ALA A 240 -21.15 -10.34 12.29
N PRO A 241 -21.86 -10.73 11.21
CA PRO A 241 -22.12 -9.86 10.06
C PRO A 241 -22.69 -8.48 10.38
N ASN A 242 -23.55 -8.38 11.40
CA ASN A 242 -24.14 -7.11 11.85
C ASN A 242 -23.10 -6.11 12.39
N ASN A 243 -21.93 -6.62 12.81
CA ASN A 243 -20.84 -5.85 13.39
C ASN A 243 -19.68 -5.63 12.42
N PHE A 244 -19.81 -6.02 11.15
CA PHE A 244 -18.76 -5.80 10.14
C PHE A 244 -18.39 -4.33 9.92
N TRP A 245 -19.23 -3.40 10.35
CA TRP A 245 -18.97 -1.95 10.27
C TRP A 245 -18.56 -1.34 11.62
N HIS A 246 -18.42 -2.14 12.67
CA HIS A 246 -18.07 -1.67 14.00
C HIS A 246 -16.57 -1.31 14.05
N ARG A 247 -16.27 -0.02 14.23
CA ARG A 247 -14.90 0.52 14.11
C ARG A 247 -13.92 -0.06 15.14
N LEU A 248 -14.33 -0.27 16.39
CA LEU A 248 -13.49 -0.94 17.39
C LEU A 248 -13.23 -2.41 17.04
N ALA A 249 -14.23 -3.10 16.47
CA ALA A 249 -14.10 -4.51 16.10
C ALA A 249 -13.13 -4.67 14.92
N GLN A 250 -13.21 -3.73 13.96
CA GLN A 250 -12.29 -3.63 12.84
C GLN A 250 -10.85 -3.41 13.30
N ILE A 251 -10.60 -2.45 14.20
CA ILE A 251 -9.26 -2.20 14.75
C ILE A 251 -8.73 -3.44 15.50
N ASP A 252 -9.53 -4.01 16.39
CA ASP A 252 -9.14 -5.18 17.18
C ASP A 252 -8.81 -6.38 16.28
N CYS A 253 -9.64 -6.65 15.29
CA CYS A 253 -9.39 -7.70 14.30
C CYS A 253 -8.12 -7.45 13.49
N ALA A 254 -7.89 -6.23 12.98
CA ALA A 254 -6.68 -5.94 12.23
C ALA A 254 -5.41 -6.08 13.08
N LEU A 255 -5.41 -5.67 14.35
CA LEU A 255 -4.29 -5.90 15.26
C LEU A 255 -4.05 -7.39 15.51
N ARG A 256 -5.11 -8.19 15.67
CA ARG A 256 -5.01 -9.65 15.79
C ARG A 256 -4.40 -10.28 14.53
N LEU A 257 -4.85 -9.87 13.34
CA LEU A 257 -4.34 -10.36 12.06
C LEU A 257 -2.88 -9.95 11.85
N MET A 258 -2.52 -8.70 12.17
CA MET A 258 -1.13 -8.24 12.14
C MET A 258 -0.24 -9.04 13.08
N ASN A 259 -0.72 -9.36 14.28
CA ASN A 259 0.02 -10.17 15.24
C ASN A 259 0.22 -11.61 14.74
N GLN A 260 -0.79 -12.18 14.08
CA GLN A 260 -0.67 -13.47 13.42
C GLN A 260 0.36 -13.41 12.27
N ASN A 261 0.31 -12.39 11.42
CA ASN A 261 1.28 -12.20 10.34
C ASN A 261 2.70 -12.05 10.90
N ALA A 262 2.87 -11.29 11.98
CA ALA A 262 4.17 -11.12 12.64
C ALA A 262 4.73 -12.44 13.15
N ARG A 263 3.93 -13.26 13.84
CA ARG A 263 4.38 -14.57 14.31
C ARG A 263 4.75 -15.51 13.17
N ASN A 264 3.99 -15.50 12.08
CA ASN A 264 4.25 -16.36 10.93
C ASN A 264 5.51 -15.94 10.17
N LEU A 265 5.74 -14.63 10.01
CA LEU A 265 6.85 -14.10 9.23
C LEU A 265 8.17 -14.03 10.01
N ALA A 266 8.11 -13.90 11.34
CA ALA A 266 9.30 -13.70 12.17
C ALA A 266 10.41 -14.75 11.96
N PRO A 267 10.14 -16.08 11.90
CA PRO A 267 11.20 -17.07 11.76
C PRO A 267 12.01 -16.92 10.46
N VAL A 268 11.31 -16.85 9.31
CA VAL A 268 11.97 -16.71 7.99
C VAL A 268 12.62 -15.34 7.84
N PHE A 269 12.03 -14.31 8.43
CA PHE A 269 12.60 -12.98 8.43
C PHE A 269 13.91 -12.92 9.21
N GLN A 270 13.95 -13.50 10.41
CA GLN A 270 15.18 -13.51 11.22
C GLN A 270 16.27 -14.38 10.60
N GLN A 271 15.92 -15.48 9.95
CA GLN A 271 16.88 -16.27 9.19
C GLN A 271 17.52 -15.46 8.05
N ARG A 272 16.73 -14.66 7.34
CA ARG A 272 17.19 -13.91 6.16
C ARG A 272 17.85 -12.58 6.52
N PHE A 273 17.30 -11.86 7.50
CA PHE A 273 17.61 -10.47 7.80
C PHE A 273 17.94 -10.21 9.28
N GLY A 274 18.13 -11.25 10.10
CA GLY A 274 18.39 -11.08 11.53
C GLY A 274 19.72 -10.39 11.85
N HIS A 275 20.69 -10.46 10.93
CA HIS A 275 22.01 -9.81 11.07
C HIS A 275 22.00 -8.31 10.75
N LEU A 276 20.89 -7.75 10.25
CA LEU A 276 20.83 -6.33 9.90
C LEU A 276 20.91 -5.46 11.16
N PRO A 277 21.42 -4.21 11.04
CA PRO A 277 21.32 -3.23 12.12
C PRO A 277 19.87 -3.11 12.61
N GLU A 278 19.69 -3.06 13.93
CA GLU A 278 18.37 -3.13 14.59
C GLU A 278 17.34 -2.17 13.98
N ALA A 279 17.68 -0.89 13.83
CA ALA A 279 16.77 0.09 13.24
C ALA A 279 16.35 -0.26 11.79
N LYS A 280 17.26 -0.80 10.97
CA LYS A 280 16.99 -1.23 9.60
C LYS A 280 16.15 -2.50 9.58
N ARG A 281 16.47 -3.46 10.44
CA ARG A 281 15.75 -4.73 10.62
C ARG A 281 14.30 -4.47 11.02
N ASP A 282 14.08 -3.67 12.06
CA ASP A 282 12.74 -3.39 12.60
C ASP A 282 11.90 -2.59 11.60
N ARG A 283 12.53 -1.64 10.88
CA ARG A 283 11.92 -0.92 9.77
C ARG A 283 11.47 -1.86 8.67
N LEU A 284 12.36 -2.72 8.20
CA LEU A 284 12.09 -3.65 7.11
C LEU A 284 10.98 -4.62 7.51
N PHE A 285 11.04 -5.20 8.71
CA PHE A 285 10.01 -6.09 9.21
C PHE A 285 8.64 -5.41 9.24
N THR A 286 8.57 -4.16 9.73
CA THR A 286 7.33 -3.37 9.75
C THR A 286 6.76 -3.18 8.34
N LEU A 287 7.61 -2.86 7.35
CA LEU A 287 7.19 -2.69 5.95
C LEU A 287 6.67 -4.00 5.35
N LEU A 288 7.30 -5.13 5.68
CA LEU A 288 6.84 -6.45 5.24
C LEU A 288 5.52 -6.86 5.92
N LEU A 289 5.25 -6.44 7.15
CA LEU A 289 3.95 -6.64 7.79
C LEU A 289 2.83 -5.84 7.12
N VAL A 290 3.11 -4.59 6.76
CA VAL A 290 2.18 -3.77 5.95
C VAL A 290 1.89 -4.47 4.63
N GLN A 291 2.93 -4.96 3.95
CA GLN A 291 2.76 -5.72 2.71
C GLN A 291 1.99 -7.03 2.91
N ALA A 292 2.23 -7.74 4.01
CA ALA A 292 1.56 -9.00 4.32
C ALA A 292 0.07 -8.82 4.62
N TYR A 293 -0.32 -7.68 5.19
CA TYR A 293 -1.72 -7.34 5.38
C TYR A 293 -2.45 -7.18 4.04
N HIS A 294 -1.82 -6.50 3.07
CA HIS A 294 -2.42 -6.27 1.75
C HIS A 294 -2.33 -7.48 0.81
N GLY A 295 -1.14 -8.06 0.71
CA GLY A 295 -0.80 -9.12 -0.23
C GLY A 295 -0.93 -10.54 0.32
N GLY A 296 -1.13 -10.71 1.64
CA GLY A 296 -1.17 -11.99 2.33
C GLY A 296 0.20 -12.44 2.85
N ALA A 297 0.23 -12.95 4.09
CA ALA A 297 1.46 -13.36 4.76
C ALA A 297 2.21 -14.49 4.06
N GLY A 298 1.50 -15.47 3.48
CA GLY A 298 2.15 -16.58 2.76
C GLY A 298 2.95 -16.10 1.54
N ARG A 299 2.46 -15.07 0.83
CA ARG A 299 3.19 -14.49 -0.31
C ARG A 299 4.45 -13.78 0.15
N VAL A 300 4.34 -12.98 1.22
CA VAL A 300 5.50 -12.28 1.79
C VAL A 300 6.51 -13.28 2.37
N GLN A 301 6.05 -14.38 2.95
CA GLN A 301 6.93 -15.47 3.39
C GLN A 301 7.70 -16.06 2.21
N ALA A 302 7.02 -16.38 1.11
CA ALA A 302 7.65 -16.95 -0.08
C ALA A 302 8.75 -16.03 -0.67
N LEU A 303 8.59 -14.70 -0.57
CA LEU A 303 9.65 -13.75 -0.95
C LEU A 303 10.94 -13.88 -0.11
N LEU A 304 10.92 -14.60 1.00
CA LEU A 304 12.04 -14.76 1.92
C LEU A 304 12.64 -16.17 1.90
N ASP A 305 11.82 -17.21 1.65
CA ASP A 305 12.22 -18.61 1.77
C ASP A 305 12.01 -19.48 0.52
N ASP A 306 11.21 -19.06 -0.47
CA ASP A 306 11.01 -19.83 -1.70
C ASP A 306 12.28 -19.77 -2.59
N PRO A 307 12.80 -20.90 -3.09
CA PRO A 307 14.06 -20.91 -3.85
C PRO A 307 14.11 -20.02 -5.10
N VAL A 308 12.95 -19.75 -5.72
CA VAL A 308 12.85 -18.91 -6.91
C VAL A 308 12.55 -17.46 -6.53
N LEU A 309 11.63 -17.24 -5.59
CA LEU A 309 11.18 -15.89 -5.24
C LEU A 309 12.11 -15.17 -4.26
N ALA A 310 12.91 -15.91 -3.48
CA ALA A 310 13.79 -15.35 -2.45
C ALA A 310 15.16 -14.89 -2.95
N GLN A 311 15.48 -15.05 -4.23
CA GLN A 311 16.76 -14.57 -4.81
C GLN A 311 17.03 -13.07 -4.57
N PRO A 312 16.03 -12.16 -4.67
CA PRO A 312 16.24 -10.77 -4.31
C PRO A 312 16.52 -10.60 -2.81
N ALA A 313 15.85 -11.40 -1.95
CA ALA A 313 16.08 -11.37 -0.50
C ALA A 313 17.51 -11.79 -0.14
N GLU A 314 18.03 -12.82 -0.80
CA GLU A 314 19.43 -13.26 -0.69
C GLU A 314 20.39 -12.15 -1.02
N TYR A 315 20.18 -11.52 -2.17
CA TYR A 315 21.03 -10.44 -2.62
C TYR A 315 20.99 -9.25 -1.66
N PHE A 316 19.80 -8.80 -1.26
CA PHE A 316 19.64 -7.65 -0.37
C PHE A 316 20.18 -7.94 1.03
N ALA A 317 20.03 -9.17 1.53
CA ALA A 317 20.61 -9.59 2.81
C ALA A 317 22.14 -9.52 2.80
N ALA A 318 22.77 -9.99 1.72
CA ALA A 318 24.22 -9.96 1.56
C ALA A 318 24.79 -8.56 1.27
N ASN A 319 23.98 -7.65 0.71
CA ASN A 319 24.42 -6.31 0.29
C ASN A 319 23.70 -5.18 1.06
N HIS A 320 23.17 -5.46 2.26
CA HIS A 320 22.22 -4.60 2.96
C HIS A 320 22.76 -3.20 3.29
N GLU A 321 24.08 -3.00 3.33
CA GLU A 321 24.71 -1.70 3.56
C GLU A 321 24.37 -0.68 2.47
N ARG A 322 24.13 -1.15 1.23
CA ARG A 322 23.85 -0.30 0.06
C ARG A 322 22.40 0.13 -0.05
N PHE A 323 21.50 -0.47 0.73
CA PHE A 323 20.05 -0.32 0.59
C PHE A 323 19.43 0.17 1.89
N THR A 324 18.45 1.06 1.77
CA THR A 324 17.55 1.35 2.88
C THR A 324 16.60 0.19 3.10
N ALA A 325 15.96 0.11 4.27
CA ALA A 325 14.89 -0.87 4.48
C ALA A 325 13.73 -0.69 3.49
N GLY A 326 13.46 0.54 3.04
CA GLY A 326 12.47 0.83 2.00
C GLY A 326 12.88 0.26 0.65
N ASP A 327 14.14 0.43 0.26
CA ASP A 327 14.67 -0.14 -0.99
C ASP A 327 14.59 -1.66 -1.00
N ILE A 328 14.91 -2.31 0.13
CA ILE A 328 14.81 -3.78 0.26
C ILE A 328 13.34 -4.20 0.15
N ALA A 329 12.44 -3.60 0.95
CA ALA A 329 11.01 -3.96 0.93
C ALA A 329 10.40 -3.79 -0.46
N PHE A 330 10.69 -2.67 -1.13
CA PHE A 330 10.21 -2.40 -2.48
C PHE A 330 10.85 -3.34 -3.50
N GLY A 331 12.16 -3.57 -3.43
CA GLY A 331 12.91 -4.44 -4.31
C GLY A 331 12.40 -5.88 -4.28
N LEU A 332 12.06 -6.41 -3.10
CA LEU A 332 11.47 -7.75 -2.94
C LEU A 332 10.20 -7.93 -3.78
N ILE A 333 9.35 -6.91 -3.81
CA ILE A 333 8.10 -6.90 -4.59
C ILE A 333 8.39 -6.64 -6.06
N PHE A 334 9.22 -5.64 -6.35
CA PHE A 334 9.57 -5.23 -7.71
C PHE A 334 10.12 -6.40 -8.52
N HIS A 335 11.15 -7.08 -8.02
CA HIS A 335 11.83 -8.18 -8.73
C HIS A 335 10.96 -9.44 -8.88
N ASN A 336 9.81 -9.49 -8.19
CA ASN A 336 8.84 -10.58 -8.29
C ASN A 336 7.50 -10.17 -8.93
N LEU A 337 7.43 -8.99 -9.57
CA LEU A 337 6.23 -8.58 -10.30
C LEU A 337 5.83 -9.58 -11.39
N GLY A 338 4.53 -9.82 -11.49
CA GLY A 338 3.95 -10.83 -12.37
C GLY A 338 4.13 -12.28 -11.87
N ARG A 339 4.76 -12.51 -10.71
CA ARG A 339 4.80 -13.80 -10.01
C ARG A 339 3.89 -13.75 -8.78
N ASP A 340 3.34 -14.90 -8.41
CA ASP A 340 2.49 -15.06 -7.21
C ASP A 340 1.42 -13.95 -7.03
N ARG A 341 0.83 -13.50 -8.15
CA ARG A 341 -0.18 -12.42 -8.18
C ARG A 341 0.30 -11.05 -7.66
N LEU A 342 1.61 -10.82 -7.54
CA LEU A 342 2.19 -9.52 -7.24
C LEU A 342 2.09 -8.61 -8.46
N GLY A 343 1.17 -7.64 -8.39
CA GLY A 343 0.97 -6.63 -9.41
C GLY A 343 1.50 -5.25 -8.99
N LEU A 344 1.39 -4.26 -9.89
CA LEU A 344 1.80 -2.89 -9.60
C LEU A 344 1.06 -2.27 -8.40
N ALA A 345 -0.19 -2.65 -8.13
CA ALA A 345 -0.90 -2.20 -6.93
C ALA A 345 -0.15 -2.61 -5.64
N SER A 346 0.35 -3.85 -5.60
CA SER A 346 1.14 -4.36 -4.48
C SER A 346 2.48 -3.64 -4.33
N LEU A 347 3.04 -3.12 -5.43
CA LEU A 347 4.30 -2.37 -5.45
C LEU A 347 4.17 -1.01 -4.75
N TYR A 348 3.08 -0.29 -5.00
CA TYR A 348 2.90 1.06 -4.47
C TYR A 348 2.29 1.08 -3.08
N TYR A 349 1.64 0.00 -2.64
CA TYR A 349 0.90 -0.03 -1.37
C TYR A 349 1.73 0.47 -0.17
N VAL A 350 2.95 -0.04 -0.03
CA VAL A 350 3.86 0.37 1.06
C VAL A 350 4.24 1.85 0.97
N ALA A 351 4.45 2.37 -0.24
CA ALA A 351 4.75 3.78 -0.46
C ALA A 351 3.54 4.67 -0.13
N ASP A 352 2.34 4.25 -0.52
CA ASP A 352 1.10 4.98 -0.26
C ASP A 352 0.79 5.03 1.24
N VAL A 353 0.95 3.91 1.95
CA VAL A 353 0.81 3.86 3.43
C VAL A 353 1.85 4.76 4.09
N GLN A 354 3.11 4.74 3.63
CA GLN A 354 4.15 5.63 4.15
C GLN A 354 3.78 7.11 3.99
N LEU A 355 3.27 7.50 2.81
CA LEU A 355 2.86 8.88 2.55
C LEU A 355 1.64 9.30 3.36
N ALA A 356 0.67 8.41 3.57
CA ALA A 356 -0.49 8.65 4.43
C ALA A 356 -0.06 8.82 5.90
N THR A 357 0.86 7.97 6.38
CA THR A 357 1.49 8.10 7.69
C THR A 357 2.22 9.43 7.85
N GLU A 358 3.01 9.86 6.84
CA GLU A 358 3.67 11.17 6.86
C GLU A 358 2.67 12.32 6.88
N ALA A 359 1.55 12.21 6.16
CA ALA A 359 0.51 13.24 6.16
C ALA A 359 -0.07 13.40 7.58
N LEU A 360 -0.39 12.30 8.27
CA LEU A 360 -0.82 12.33 9.67
C LEU A 360 0.23 12.98 10.59
N CYS A 361 1.49 12.59 10.45
CA CYS A 361 2.56 13.08 11.32
C CYS A 361 3.02 14.51 11.05
N ARG A 362 2.55 15.13 9.96
CA ARG A 362 2.76 16.56 9.71
C ARG A 362 1.65 17.44 10.28
N THR A 363 0.56 16.86 10.78
CA THR A 363 -0.53 17.62 11.40
C THR A 363 -0.11 18.23 12.73
N ALA A 364 -0.66 19.41 13.07
CA ALA A 364 -0.37 20.06 14.34
C ALA A 364 -0.77 19.20 15.56
N LYS A 365 -1.81 18.35 15.43
CA LYS A 365 -2.27 17.45 16.50
C LYS A 365 -1.25 16.36 16.83
N LEU A 366 -0.55 15.81 15.83
CA LEU A 366 0.27 14.61 16.01
C LEU A 366 1.79 14.84 15.91
N LYS A 367 2.25 15.93 15.27
CA LYS A 367 3.67 16.14 14.95
C LYS A 367 4.62 16.05 16.14
N SER A 368 4.18 16.45 17.32
CA SER A 368 4.97 16.46 18.58
C SER A 368 4.53 15.40 19.57
N THR A 369 3.93 14.31 19.09
CA THR A 369 3.49 13.18 19.92
C THR A 369 4.42 11.99 19.71
N GLU A 370 4.56 11.12 20.71
CA GLU A 370 5.38 9.90 20.61
C GLU A 370 4.99 9.04 19.41
N PHE A 371 3.71 9.05 19.02
CA PHE A 371 3.19 8.40 17.82
C PHE A 371 3.97 8.80 16.54
N CYS A 372 4.45 10.04 16.44
CA CYS A 372 5.19 10.56 15.28
C CYS A 372 6.68 10.80 15.52
N GLU A 373 7.14 10.82 16.76
CA GLU A 373 8.54 11.06 17.11
C GLU A 373 9.46 9.85 16.93
N TRP A 374 8.91 8.67 16.61
CA TRP A 374 9.70 7.46 16.49
C TRP A 374 10.67 7.53 15.30
N LYS A 375 11.94 7.80 15.63
CA LYS A 375 13.10 7.84 14.75
C LYS A 375 13.49 6.42 14.38
N TYR A 376 13.32 6.05 13.12
CA TYR A 376 14.24 5.08 12.55
C TYR A 376 15.60 5.77 12.54
N SER A 377 16.57 5.29 13.30
CA SER A 377 17.94 5.75 13.15
C SER A 377 18.32 5.54 11.69
N THR A 378 18.38 6.64 10.94
CA THR A 378 18.83 6.66 9.56
C THR A 378 20.33 6.45 9.58
N ASN A 379 20.75 5.19 9.61
CA ASN A 379 22.08 4.74 9.18
C ASN A 379 21.92 3.39 8.48
#